data_AF-A0A946WWQ3-F1
#
_entry.id   AF-A0A946WWQ3-F1
#
_cell.length_a   1.000
_cell.length_b   1.000
_cell.length_c   1.000
_cell.angle_alpha   90.00
_cell.angle_beta   90.00
_cell.angle_gamma   90.00
#
_symmetry.space_group_name_H-M   'P 1'
#
loop_
_entity.id
_entity.type
_entity.pdbx_description
1 polymer ?
#
loop_
_entity_poly.entity_id
_entity_poly.type
_entity_poly.pdbx_seq_one_letter_code
_entity_poly.pdbx_strand_id
1 'polypeptide(L)'
;MKKTIAVTGTGRSGTNFFAAVLSELGKDVQHEKFGADGIASWCLVADCDQAVYGPGGNSITSDFAIGHQLRNPLKTIGSLTTFNKASWKFITANSSVEMPRKMMHRAMRHWLDWNTRAGEKASYTWWLESLKEEAPAILETLDWGVSNEEWRSAYTRARHGENTGSDRSSNSIFNSKVGPITQWRRFKHTNRSNPVSWDELRAIDTVLTDEIFQYASSMNPPYSLTS
;
A
#
# COMPACT_ATOMS: atom_id res chain seq x y z
N MET A 1 -5.91 16.25 20.84
CA MET A 1 -5.46 14.86 20.73
C MET A 1 -6.19 14.24 19.56
N LYS A 2 -5.49 13.58 18.64
CA LYS A 2 -6.09 12.95 17.46
C LYS A 2 -6.78 11.66 17.90
N LYS A 3 -8.00 11.43 17.43
CA LYS A 3 -8.83 10.28 17.87
C LYS A 3 -8.94 9.18 16.84
N THR A 4 -8.61 9.49 15.58
CA THR A 4 -8.77 8.58 14.45
C THR A 4 -7.49 8.50 13.64
N ILE A 5 -7.27 7.34 13.01
CA ILE A 5 -6.12 7.11 12.12
C ILE A 5 -6.54 7.13 10.65
N ALA A 6 -5.69 7.70 9.81
CA ALA A 6 -5.77 7.60 8.36
C ALA A 6 -4.46 7.00 7.84
N VAL A 7 -4.50 5.75 7.38
CA VAL A 7 -3.33 5.07 6.80
C VAL A 7 -3.38 5.18 5.29
N THR A 8 -2.31 5.75 4.73
CA THR A 8 -2.16 6.05 3.31
C THR A 8 -0.92 5.35 2.74
N GLY A 9 -0.74 5.47 1.43
CA GLY A 9 0.41 4.92 0.71
C GLY A 9 0.01 4.55 -0.71
N THR A 10 0.95 3.97 -1.46
CA THR A 10 0.61 3.38 -2.77
C THR A 10 -0.28 2.14 -2.61
N GLY A 11 -1.08 1.86 -3.64
CA GLY A 11 -1.73 0.56 -3.75
C GLY A 11 -0.72 -0.60 -3.60
N ARG A 12 -1.16 -1.72 -3.03
CA ARG A 12 -0.33 -2.93 -2.77
C ARG A 12 0.76 -2.77 -1.71
N SER A 13 0.78 -1.68 -0.95
CA SER A 13 1.67 -1.50 0.21
C SER A 13 1.25 -2.31 1.44
N GLY A 14 0.08 -2.96 1.44
CA GLY A 14 -0.39 -3.81 2.54
C GLY A 14 -1.36 -3.12 3.51
N THR A 15 -2.03 -2.04 3.11
CA THR A 15 -3.00 -1.30 3.94
C THR A 15 -4.14 -2.19 4.46
N ASN A 16 -4.61 -3.15 3.66
CA ASN A 16 -5.61 -4.13 4.10
C ASN A 16 -5.10 -5.01 5.25
N PHE A 17 -3.86 -5.48 5.13
CA PHE A 17 -3.25 -6.31 6.17
C PHE A 17 -3.08 -5.51 7.47
N PHE A 18 -2.65 -4.25 7.37
CA PHE A 18 -2.56 -3.37 8.55
C PHE A 18 -3.92 -3.19 9.25
N ALA A 19 -4.99 -2.93 8.48
CA ALA A 19 -6.35 -2.87 9.01
C ALA A 19 -6.76 -4.19 9.70
N ALA A 20 -6.37 -5.34 9.14
CA ALA A 20 -6.60 -6.65 9.77
C ALA A 20 -5.85 -6.79 11.10
N VAL A 21 -4.58 -6.36 11.19
CA VAL A 21 -3.82 -6.36 12.46
C VAL A 21 -4.51 -5.48 13.50
N LEU A 22 -4.99 -4.30 13.13
CA LEU A 22 -5.72 -3.42 14.04
C LEU A 22 -7.06 -4.01 14.49
N SER A 23 -7.75 -4.72 13.61
CA SER A 23 -8.96 -5.46 13.96
C SER A 23 -8.68 -6.57 14.98
N GLU A 24 -7.53 -7.26 14.88
CA GLU A 24 -7.08 -8.26 15.88
C GLU A 24 -6.75 -7.64 17.24
N LEU A 25 -6.59 -6.31 17.30
CA LEU A 25 -6.43 -5.51 18.52
C LEU A 25 -7.75 -4.86 18.97
N GLY A 26 -8.88 -5.22 18.34
CA GLY A 26 -10.20 -4.69 18.67
C GLY A 26 -10.43 -3.24 18.20
N LYS A 27 -9.60 -2.70 17.31
CA LYS A 27 -9.77 -1.36 16.73
C LYS A 27 -10.57 -1.43 15.43
N ASP A 28 -11.56 -0.55 15.29
CA ASP A 28 -12.39 -0.42 14.10
C ASP A 28 -11.76 0.50 13.07
N VAL A 29 -10.61 0.06 12.50
CA VAL A 29 -9.95 0.72 11.37
C VAL A 29 -10.18 -0.14 10.13
N GLN A 30 -10.99 0.38 9.20
CA GLN A 30 -11.46 -0.41 8.06
C GLN A 30 -10.64 -0.13 6.78
N HIS A 31 -10.54 -1.12 5.89
CA HIS A 31 -9.91 -0.95 4.58
C HIS A 31 -10.89 -0.33 3.58
N GLU A 32 -10.51 0.80 2.96
CA GLU A 32 -11.28 1.53 1.93
C GLU A 32 -12.68 2.01 2.37
N LYS A 33 -12.98 2.02 3.67
CA LYS A 33 -14.18 2.64 4.27
C LYS A 33 -13.83 3.15 5.67
N PHE A 34 -14.61 4.08 6.22
CA PHE A 34 -14.43 4.52 7.60
C PHE A 34 -14.96 3.47 8.58
N GLY A 35 -14.17 3.14 9.59
CA GLY A 35 -14.64 2.61 10.87
C GLY A 35 -14.60 3.68 11.95
N ALA A 36 -15.03 3.34 13.16
CA ALA A 36 -15.06 4.25 14.29
C ALA A 36 -13.67 4.77 14.70
N ASP A 37 -12.62 3.97 14.50
CA ASP A 37 -11.24 4.30 14.87
C ASP A 37 -10.41 4.82 13.70
N GLY A 38 -10.89 4.70 12.45
CA GLY A 38 -10.21 5.25 11.29
C GLY A 38 -10.39 4.48 9.98
N ILE A 39 -9.46 4.73 9.06
CA ILE A 39 -9.45 4.16 7.71
C ILE A 39 -8.03 3.84 7.24
N ALA A 40 -7.88 2.77 6.45
CA ALA A 40 -6.68 2.48 5.69
C ALA A 40 -7.02 2.40 4.19
N SER A 41 -6.47 3.30 3.38
CA SER A 41 -6.75 3.32 1.93
C SER A 41 -5.69 4.10 1.14
N TRP A 42 -5.29 3.52 0.01
CA TRP A 42 -4.41 4.17 -0.96
C TRP A 42 -5.11 5.31 -1.73
N CYS A 43 -6.44 5.36 -1.70
CA CYS A 43 -7.21 6.42 -2.36
C CYS A 43 -7.12 7.76 -1.61
N LEU A 44 -6.74 7.75 -0.33
CA LEU A 44 -6.61 8.95 0.51
C LEU A 44 -5.46 9.87 0.09
N VAL A 45 -4.55 9.39 -0.76
CA VAL A 45 -3.46 10.20 -1.30
C VAL A 45 -3.96 11.23 -2.31
N ALA A 46 -5.05 10.93 -3.03
CA ALA A 46 -5.62 11.83 -4.02
C ALA A 46 -6.53 12.88 -3.35
N ASP A 47 -6.34 14.16 -3.69
CA ASP A 47 -7.13 15.30 -3.19
C ASP A 47 -8.49 15.39 -3.89
N CYS A 48 -9.35 14.40 -3.62
CA CYS A 48 -10.71 14.31 -4.12
C CYS A 48 -11.66 13.87 -3.03
N ASP A 49 -12.96 14.10 -3.22
CA ASP A 49 -13.98 13.70 -2.23
C ASP A 49 -14.35 12.21 -2.38
N GLN A 50 -14.60 11.78 -3.61
CA GLN A 50 -15.00 10.40 -3.94
C GLN A 50 -13.91 9.73 -4.77
N ALA A 51 -13.45 8.56 -4.32
CA ALA A 51 -12.43 7.79 -5.01
C ALA A 51 -13.01 6.55 -5.69
N VAL A 52 -12.15 5.79 -6.38
CA VAL A 52 -12.54 4.49 -6.95
C VAL A 52 -12.95 3.48 -5.87
N TYR A 53 -12.39 3.62 -4.67
CA TYR A 53 -12.75 2.84 -3.48
C TYR A 53 -12.87 3.78 -2.28
N GLY A 54 -14.08 3.90 -1.74
CA GLY A 54 -14.35 4.71 -0.56
C GLY A 54 -14.08 6.21 -0.76
N PRO A 55 -13.80 6.94 0.34
CA PRO A 55 -13.48 8.35 0.29
C PRO A 55 -12.09 8.63 -0.30
N GLY A 56 -11.92 9.82 -0.87
CA GLY A 56 -10.60 10.36 -1.19
C GLY A 56 -10.01 11.22 -0.06
N GLY A 57 -8.85 11.82 -0.33
CA GLY A 57 -8.04 12.55 0.65
C GLY A 57 -8.70 13.78 1.25
N ASN A 58 -9.65 14.42 0.55
CA ASN A 58 -10.37 15.59 1.08
C ASN A 58 -11.24 15.25 2.30
N SER A 59 -11.52 13.96 2.53
CA SER A 59 -12.25 13.49 3.71
C SER A 59 -11.39 13.44 4.98
N ILE A 60 -10.07 13.61 4.87
CA ILE A 60 -9.15 13.57 6.00
C ILE A 60 -8.91 14.99 6.52
N THR A 61 -9.37 15.26 7.74
CA THR A 61 -9.23 16.56 8.42
C THR A 61 -8.00 16.57 9.35
N SER A 62 -7.75 17.72 9.99
CA SER A 62 -6.68 17.91 10.98
C SER A 62 -6.77 16.98 12.20
N ASP A 63 -7.95 16.39 12.45
CA ASP A 63 -8.20 15.53 13.62
C ASP A 63 -7.65 14.10 13.45
N PHE A 64 -7.22 13.74 12.24
CA PHE A 64 -6.66 12.43 11.94
C PHE A 64 -5.15 12.37 12.20
N ALA A 65 -4.69 11.27 12.79
CA ALA A 65 -3.28 10.87 12.72
C ALA A 65 -3.04 10.23 11.36
N ILE A 66 -2.21 10.86 10.53
CA ILE A 66 -1.96 10.40 9.16
C ILE A 66 -0.67 9.61 9.13
N GLY A 67 -0.78 8.35 8.74
CA GLY A 67 0.33 7.43 8.55
C GLY A 67 0.57 7.10 7.09
N HIS A 68 1.82 6.93 6.70
CA HIS A 68 2.25 6.46 5.39
C HIS A 68 2.89 5.08 5.52
N GLN A 69 2.22 4.07 4.95
CA GLN A 69 2.75 2.72 4.87
C GLN A 69 3.47 2.50 3.54
N LEU A 70 4.77 2.26 3.63
CA LEU A 70 5.64 1.84 2.54
C LEU A 70 5.76 0.32 2.48
N ARG A 71 6.22 -0.17 1.33
CA ARG A 71 6.60 -1.57 1.11
C ARG A 71 7.72 -1.59 0.09
N ASN A 72 8.57 -2.61 0.13
CA ASN A 72 9.64 -2.79 -0.84
C ASN A 72 9.19 -2.47 -2.28
N PRO A 73 9.88 -1.53 -2.98
CA PRO A 73 9.45 -1.05 -4.29
C PRO A 73 9.41 -2.17 -5.33
N LEU A 74 10.39 -3.08 -5.34
CA LEU A 74 10.44 -4.20 -6.28
C LEU A 74 9.25 -5.15 -6.10
N LYS A 75 8.86 -5.42 -4.86
CA LYS A 75 7.65 -6.22 -4.56
C LYS A 75 6.36 -5.50 -4.96
N THR A 76 6.34 -4.18 -4.80
CA THR A 76 5.12 -3.37 -4.97
C THR A 76 4.88 -3.03 -6.44
N ILE A 77 5.89 -2.54 -7.17
CA ILE A 77 5.82 -2.12 -8.57
C ILE A 77 5.35 -3.27 -9.46
N GLY A 78 5.91 -4.47 -9.29
CA GLY A 78 5.45 -5.65 -10.02
C GLY A 78 3.97 -5.94 -9.78
N SER A 79 3.53 -5.83 -8.52
CA SER A 79 2.14 -6.07 -8.13
C SER A 79 1.17 -5.01 -8.66
N LEU A 80 1.59 -3.74 -8.73
CA LEU A 80 0.80 -2.64 -9.27
C LEU A 80 0.39 -2.86 -10.73
N THR A 81 1.18 -3.59 -11.53
CA THR A 81 0.81 -3.92 -12.91
C THR A 81 -0.50 -4.72 -13.04
N THR A 82 -0.95 -5.32 -11.93
CA THR A 82 -2.18 -6.14 -11.82
C THR A 82 -3.43 -5.34 -11.44
N PHE A 83 -3.31 -4.02 -11.29
CA PHE A 83 -4.45 -3.13 -11.08
C PHE A 83 -5.44 -3.19 -12.25
N ASN A 84 -6.73 -3.09 -11.92
CA ASN A 84 -7.79 -3.12 -12.92
C ASN A 84 -7.91 -1.77 -13.64
N LYS A 85 -8.75 -1.71 -14.67
CA LYS A 85 -8.96 -0.52 -15.50
C LYS A 85 -9.52 0.68 -14.70
N ALA A 86 -10.42 0.45 -13.75
CA ALA A 86 -11.01 1.52 -12.94
C ALA A 86 -9.97 2.16 -12.02
N SER A 87 -9.15 1.35 -11.35
CA SER A 87 -8.04 1.84 -10.53
C SER A 87 -7.05 2.66 -11.36
N TRP A 88 -6.66 2.17 -12.54
CA TRP A 88 -5.77 2.93 -13.43
C TRP A 88 -6.38 4.22 -13.96
N LYS A 89 -7.70 4.25 -14.23
CA LYS A 89 -8.41 5.47 -14.63
C LYS A 89 -8.35 6.50 -13.50
N PHE A 90 -8.62 6.08 -12.26
CA PHE A 90 -8.55 6.94 -11.09
C PHE A 90 -7.13 7.47 -10.85
N ILE A 91 -6.11 6.61 -10.90
CA ILE A 91 -4.71 7.00 -10.77
C ILE A 91 -4.34 8.04 -11.82
N THR A 92 -4.68 7.78 -13.09
CA THR A 92 -4.34 8.69 -14.20
C THR A 92 -5.02 10.04 -14.04
N ALA A 93 -6.26 10.09 -13.55
CA ALA A 93 -7.00 11.32 -13.35
C ALA A 93 -6.52 12.15 -12.15
N ASN A 94 -5.81 11.54 -11.19
CA ASN A 94 -5.42 12.19 -9.94
C ASN A 94 -3.91 12.25 -9.71
N SER A 95 -3.10 11.78 -10.66
CA SER A 95 -1.65 11.87 -10.56
C SER A 95 -1.17 13.29 -10.83
N SER A 96 -0.11 13.71 -10.15
CA SER A 96 0.51 15.03 -10.38
C SER A 96 1.30 15.10 -11.71
N VAL A 97 1.50 13.95 -12.35
CA VAL A 97 2.36 13.74 -13.52
C VAL A 97 1.69 12.91 -14.59
N GLU A 98 2.13 13.05 -15.84
CA GLU A 98 1.59 12.25 -16.94
C GLU A 98 1.96 10.77 -16.77
N MET A 99 0.97 9.88 -16.90
CA MET A 99 1.15 8.44 -16.78
C MET A 99 1.69 7.81 -18.08
N PRO A 100 2.86 7.13 -18.05
CA PRO A 100 3.39 6.42 -19.20
C PRO A 100 2.41 5.41 -19.80
N ARG A 101 2.52 5.10 -21.10
CA ARG A 101 1.64 4.12 -21.77
C ARG A 101 1.95 2.67 -21.40
N LYS A 102 3.24 2.32 -21.26
CA LYS A 102 3.69 0.96 -20.94
C LYS A 102 3.42 0.65 -19.46
N MET A 103 2.84 -0.51 -19.18
CA MET A 103 2.30 -0.85 -17.85
C MET A 103 3.34 -0.85 -16.73
N MET A 104 4.53 -1.41 -16.95
CA MET A 104 5.58 -1.43 -15.92
C MET A 104 6.12 -0.02 -15.64
N HIS A 105 6.40 0.75 -16.70
CA HIS A 105 6.79 2.16 -16.56
C HIS A 105 5.69 2.96 -15.83
N ARG A 106 4.42 2.75 -16.17
CA ARG A 106 3.30 3.37 -15.45
C ARG A 106 3.27 3.00 -13.97
N ALA A 107 3.52 1.73 -13.62
CA ALA A 107 3.60 1.28 -12.24
C ALA A 107 4.77 1.90 -11.47
N MET A 108 5.94 2.06 -12.10
CA MET A 108 7.08 2.79 -11.54
C MET A 108 6.69 4.23 -11.22
N ARG A 109 6.15 4.96 -12.21
CA ARG A 109 5.79 6.38 -12.06
C ARG A 109 4.70 6.57 -11.00
N HIS A 110 3.69 5.70 -11.00
CA HIS A 110 2.66 5.72 -9.97
C HIS A 110 3.22 5.45 -8.58
N TRP A 111 4.11 4.45 -8.42
CA TRP A 111 4.70 4.14 -7.11
C TRP A 111 5.42 5.36 -6.52
N LEU A 112 6.20 6.08 -7.33
CA LEU A 112 6.91 7.28 -6.88
C LEU A 112 5.92 8.40 -6.54
N ASP A 113 5.06 8.80 -7.48
CA ASP A 113 4.09 9.89 -7.29
C ASP A 113 3.20 9.68 -6.06
N TRP A 114 2.64 8.48 -5.89
CA TRP A 114 1.74 8.20 -4.77
C TRP A 114 2.47 8.20 -3.43
N ASN A 115 3.66 7.62 -3.35
CA ASN A 115 4.37 7.57 -2.08
C ASN A 115 4.93 8.92 -1.70
N THR A 116 5.49 9.70 -2.64
CA THR A 116 5.95 11.07 -2.35
C THR A 116 4.83 11.89 -1.72
N ARG A 117 3.64 11.90 -2.34
CA ARG A 117 2.47 12.64 -1.83
C ARG A 117 1.92 12.07 -0.53
N ALA A 118 1.94 10.74 -0.35
CA ALA A 118 1.56 10.12 0.92
C ALA A 118 2.50 10.55 2.06
N GLY A 119 3.80 10.58 1.80
CA GLY A 119 4.83 11.02 2.73
C GLY A 119 4.68 12.51 3.10
N GLU A 120 4.37 13.37 2.13
CA GLU A 120 4.11 14.80 2.37
C GLU A 120 2.89 15.04 3.30
N LYS A 121 1.88 14.16 3.22
CA LYS A 121 0.66 14.24 4.05
C LYS A 121 0.84 13.61 5.43
N ALA A 122 1.75 12.65 5.58
CA ALA A 122 1.86 11.84 6.77
C ALA A 122 2.73 12.49 7.85
N SER A 123 2.36 12.24 9.10
CA SER A 123 3.19 12.57 10.26
C SER A 123 4.06 11.39 10.70
N TYR A 124 3.72 10.18 10.25
CA TYR A 124 4.41 8.94 10.59
C TYR A 124 4.57 8.09 9.35
N THR A 125 5.74 7.48 9.19
CA THR A 125 6.04 6.59 8.07
C THR A 125 6.62 5.29 8.61
N TRP A 126 6.19 4.16 8.04
CA TRP A 126 6.73 2.86 8.37
C TRP A 126 6.75 1.94 7.15
N TRP A 127 7.54 0.87 7.23
CA TRP A 127 7.59 -0.17 6.23
C TRP A 127 6.69 -1.33 6.62
N LEU A 128 5.96 -1.90 5.66
CA LEU A 128 5.22 -3.15 5.87
C LEU A 128 6.13 -4.24 6.45
N GLU A 129 7.39 -4.28 6.01
CA GLU A 129 8.38 -5.24 6.47
C GLU A 129 8.75 -5.07 7.96
N SER A 130 8.67 -3.87 8.55
CA SER A 130 8.95 -3.66 9.98
C SER A 130 7.77 -4.09 10.87
N LEU A 131 6.55 -4.11 10.34
CA LEU A 131 5.35 -4.48 11.11
C LEU A 131 5.38 -5.89 11.69
N LYS A 132 6.28 -6.77 11.21
CA LYS A 132 6.46 -8.09 11.81
C LYS A 132 7.03 -8.02 13.22
N GLU A 133 7.85 -7.00 13.49
CA GLU A 133 8.66 -6.92 14.70
C GLU A 133 8.11 -5.93 15.73
N GLU A 134 7.52 -4.81 15.28
CA GLU A 134 7.08 -3.73 16.17
C GLU A 134 5.86 -2.97 15.64
N ALA A 135 5.11 -2.38 16.57
CA ALA A 135 3.98 -1.50 16.27
C ALA A 135 4.47 -0.15 15.73
N PRO A 136 3.78 0.48 14.76
CA PRO A 136 4.17 1.80 14.30
C PRO A 136 3.90 2.86 15.37
N ALA A 137 4.83 3.80 15.52
CA ALA A 137 4.78 4.87 16.53
C ALA A 137 3.50 5.73 16.48
N ILE A 138 2.79 5.75 15.35
CA ILE A 138 1.50 6.46 15.24
C ILE A 138 0.47 5.99 16.27
N LEU A 139 0.52 4.72 16.71
CA LEU A 139 -0.44 4.18 17.70
C LEU A 139 -0.28 4.83 19.08
N GLU A 140 0.93 5.29 19.43
CA GLU A 140 1.17 6.02 20.68
C GLU A 140 0.43 7.36 20.67
N THR A 141 0.37 8.04 19.52
CA THR A 141 -0.33 9.33 19.42
C THR A 141 -1.85 9.25 19.51
N LEU A 142 -2.38 8.04 19.37
CA LEU A 142 -3.79 7.73 19.50
C LEU A 142 -4.14 7.25 20.92
N ASP A 143 -3.15 7.19 21.82
CA ASP A 143 -3.28 6.61 23.16
C ASP A 143 -3.74 5.14 23.12
N TRP A 144 -3.31 4.40 22.09
CA TRP A 144 -3.64 2.99 21.94
C TRP A 144 -2.60 2.05 22.53
N GLY A 145 -1.45 2.59 22.97
CA GLY A 145 -0.43 1.92 23.78
C GLY A 145 -0.36 0.40 23.66
N VAL A 146 0.15 -0.11 22.53
CA VAL A 146 0.22 -1.54 22.25
C VAL A 146 1.63 -2.04 22.54
N SER A 147 1.76 -3.04 23.41
CA SER A 147 3.07 -3.64 23.67
C SER A 147 3.58 -4.39 22.43
N ASN A 148 4.91 -4.50 22.27
CA ASN A 148 5.49 -5.25 21.14
C ASN A 148 5.06 -6.73 21.13
N GLU A 149 4.81 -7.34 22.29
CA GLU A 149 4.34 -8.72 22.39
C GLU A 149 2.90 -8.88 21.90
N GLU A 150 2.03 -7.97 22.32
CA GLU A 150 0.63 -7.92 21.88
C GLU A 150 0.55 -7.65 20.38
N TRP A 151 1.36 -6.72 19.88
CA TRP A 151 1.46 -6.41 18.46
C TRP A 151 1.87 -7.64 17.63
N ARG A 152 2.95 -8.33 18.01
CA ARG A 152 3.41 -9.55 17.30
C ARG A 152 2.35 -10.65 17.33
N SER A 153 1.62 -10.77 18.43
CA SER A 153 0.52 -11.73 18.56
C SER A 153 -0.62 -11.41 17.60
N ALA A 154 -1.06 -10.15 17.54
CA ALA A 154 -2.09 -9.68 16.60
C ALA A 154 -1.62 -9.81 15.14
N TYR A 155 -0.38 -9.44 14.83
CA TYR A 155 0.24 -9.62 13.52
C TYR A 155 0.20 -11.08 13.07
N THR A 156 0.53 -12.01 13.98
CA THR A 156 0.52 -13.44 13.71
C THR A 156 -0.90 -13.95 13.44
N ARG A 157 -1.88 -13.57 14.26
CA ARG A 157 -3.30 -13.93 14.04
C ARG A 157 -3.83 -13.38 12.71
N ALA A 158 -3.60 -12.11 12.42
CA ALA A 158 -4.00 -11.49 11.15
C ALA A 158 -3.36 -12.20 9.95
N ARG A 159 -2.07 -12.57 10.05
CA ARG A 159 -1.37 -13.31 8.99
C ARG A 159 -1.95 -14.72 8.79
N HIS A 160 -2.33 -15.41 9.87
CA HIS A 160 -3.02 -16.70 9.76
C HIS A 160 -4.43 -16.56 9.21
N GLY A 161 -5.19 -15.52 9.60
CA GLY A 161 -6.51 -15.22 9.04
C GLY A 161 -6.49 -14.83 7.56
N GLU A 162 -5.47 -14.08 7.12
CA GLU A 162 -5.24 -13.83 5.69
C GLU A 162 -4.79 -15.09 4.95
N ASN A 163 -4.02 -15.98 5.60
CA ASN A 163 -3.58 -17.24 5.01
C ASN A 163 -4.64 -18.35 5.04
N THR A 164 -5.62 -18.35 5.94
CA THR A 164 -6.85 -19.16 5.76
C THR A 164 -7.71 -18.55 4.65
N GLY A 165 -7.58 -17.25 4.40
CA GLY A 165 -8.00 -16.61 3.14
C GLY A 165 -7.20 -17.03 1.91
N SER A 166 -6.05 -17.71 2.04
CA SER A 166 -5.34 -18.32 0.90
C SER A 166 -6.06 -19.55 0.34
N ASP A 167 -7.09 -20.07 1.03
CA ASP A 167 -8.09 -20.96 0.40
C ASP A 167 -8.98 -20.24 -0.63
N ARG A 168 -8.94 -18.90 -0.71
CA ARG A 168 -9.48 -18.15 -1.85
C ARG A 168 -8.49 -18.05 -3.02
N SER A 169 -7.20 -18.30 -2.78
CA SER A 169 -6.16 -18.23 -3.81
C SER A 169 -6.06 -19.50 -4.65
N SER A 170 -6.55 -20.64 -4.14
CA SER A 170 -6.72 -21.87 -4.94
C SER A 170 -7.92 -21.81 -5.91
N ASN A 171 -8.88 -20.89 -5.70
CA ASN A 171 -10.11 -20.78 -6.50
C ASN A 171 -10.22 -19.50 -7.37
N SER A 172 -9.15 -18.70 -7.50
CA SER A 172 -9.23 -17.36 -8.13
C SER A 172 -8.42 -17.21 -9.44
N ILE A 173 -8.19 -18.29 -10.20
CA ILE A 173 -7.57 -18.12 -11.53
C ILE A 173 -8.57 -17.43 -12.51
N PHE A 174 -9.88 -17.53 -12.25
CA PHE A 174 -10.92 -16.84 -13.03
C PHE A 174 -11.95 -16.16 -12.12
N ASN A 175 -11.73 -14.88 -11.83
CA ASN A 175 -12.75 -14.02 -11.20
C ASN A 175 -13.48 -13.24 -12.30
N SER A 176 -14.75 -13.58 -12.57
CA SER A 176 -15.57 -12.95 -13.61
C SER A 176 -15.75 -11.43 -13.45
N LYS A 177 -15.49 -10.88 -12.27
CA LYS A 177 -15.51 -9.43 -11.99
C LYS A 177 -14.23 -8.70 -12.39
N VAL A 178 -13.19 -9.43 -12.80
CA VAL A 178 -11.89 -8.88 -13.21
C VAL A 178 -11.70 -9.14 -14.70
N GLY A 179 -11.49 -8.09 -15.49
CA GLY A 179 -11.37 -8.22 -16.94
C GLY A 179 -10.20 -9.14 -17.38
N PRO A 180 -10.29 -9.80 -18.55
CA PRO A 180 -9.39 -10.87 -18.97
C PRO A 180 -7.92 -10.44 -19.04
N ILE A 181 -7.65 -9.22 -19.50
CA ILE A 181 -6.29 -8.65 -19.53
C ILE A 181 -5.69 -8.54 -18.12
N THR A 182 -6.50 -8.19 -17.12
CA THR A 182 -6.04 -8.06 -15.73
C THR A 182 -5.79 -9.43 -15.12
N GLN A 183 -6.64 -10.42 -15.41
CA GLN A 183 -6.42 -11.81 -14.99
C GLN A 183 -5.11 -12.36 -15.58
N TRP A 184 -4.86 -12.14 -16.88
CA TRP A 184 -3.61 -12.56 -17.51
C TRP A 184 -2.37 -11.90 -16.88
N ARG A 185 -2.45 -10.60 -16.55
CA ARG A 185 -1.35 -9.92 -15.83
C ARG A 185 -1.12 -10.48 -14.43
N ARG A 186 -2.20 -10.82 -13.70
CA ARG A 186 -2.10 -11.49 -12.39
C ARG A 186 -1.42 -12.84 -12.55
N PHE A 187 -1.87 -13.66 -13.50
CA PHE A 187 -1.25 -14.95 -13.81
C PHE A 187 0.25 -14.78 -14.15
N LYS A 188 0.60 -13.84 -15.02
CA LYS A 188 2.00 -13.57 -15.40
C LYS A 188 2.84 -13.09 -14.21
N HIS A 189 2.29 -12.26 -13.33
CA HIS A 189 2.99 -11.79 -12.13
C HIS A 189 3.22 -12.92 -11.13
N THR A 190 2.20 -13.76 -10.87
CA THR A 190 2.29 -14.89 -9.96
C THR A 190 3.24 -15.98 -10.47
N ASN A 191 3.27 -16.23 -11.78
CA ASN A 191 4.10 -17.27 -12.41
C ASN A 191 5.42 -16.73 -12.97
N ARG A 192 5.88 -15.56 -12.50
CA ARG A 192 7.14 -14.99 -12.97
C ARG A 192 8.30 -15.80 -12.39
N SER A 193 9.22 -16.24 -13.25
CA SER A 193 10.38 -17.04 -12.84
C SER A 193 11.33 -16.26 -11.94
N ASN A 194 11.50 -14.96 -12.21
CA ASN A 194 12.35 -14.07 -11.46
C ASN A 194 11.54 -12.89 -10.90
N PRO A 195 11.75 -12.49 -9.63
CA PRO A 195 11.24 -11.24 -9.08
C PRO A 195 11.64 -10.03 -9.95
N VAL A 196 10.89 -8.93 -9.83
CA VAL A 196 11.30 -7.65 -10.43
C VAL A 196 12.63 -7.21 -9.81
N SER A 197 13.59 -6.80 -10.63
CA SER A 197 14.91 -6.33 -10.19
C SER A 197 15.12 -4.86 -10.55
N TRP A 198 16.09 -4.22 -9.89
CA TRP A 198 16.52 -2.87 -10.25
C TRP A 198 17.02 -2.77 -11.69
N ASP A 199 17.74 -3.78 -12.19
CA ASP A 199 18.23 -3.79 -13.57
C ASP A 199 17.09 -3.84 -14.58
N GLU A 200 16.01 -4.57 -14.29
CA GLU A 200 14.79 -4.55 -15.11
C GLU A 200 14.18 -3.14 -15.14
N LEU A 201 14.09 -2.47 -14.00
CA LEU A 201 13.55 -1.12 -13.92
C LEU A 201 14.44 -0.11 -14.65
N ARG A 202 15.77 -0.18 -14.48
CA ARG A 202 16.73 0.69 -15.16
C ARG A 202 16.70 0.55 -16.67
N ALA A 203 16.47 -0.68 -17.17
CA ALA A 203 16.30 -0.93 -18.60
C ALA A 203 15.01 -0.30 -19.18
N ILE A 204 14.02 0.00 -18.34
CA ILE A 204 12.79 0.69 -18.75
C ILE A 204 12.99 2.20 -18.70
N ASP A 205 13.48 2.71 -17.58
CA ASP A 205 13.75 4.14 -17.36
C ASP A 205 14.78 4.27 -16.22
N THR A 206 16.03 4.60 -16.59
CA THR A 206 17.14 4.70 -15.63
C THR A 206 16.91 5.83 -14.63
N VAL A 207 16.48 7.01 -15.10
CA VAL A 207 16.30 8.20 -14.26
C VAL A 207 15.20 7.95 -13.23
N LEU A 208 14.04 7.48 -13.66
CA LEU A 208 12.94 7.15 -12.75
C LEU A 208 13.31 6.05 -11.76
N THR A 209 14.12 5.08 -12.19
CA THR A 209 14.56 4.02 -11.29
C THR A 209 15.46 4.55 -10.18
N ASP A 210 16.37 5.46 -10.52
CA ASP A 210 17.25 6.09 -9.54
C ASP A 210 16.45 7.01 -8.59
N GLU A 211 15.45 7.76 -9.09
CA GLU A 211 14.51 8.53 -8.26
C GLU A 211 13.78 7.64 -7.24
N ILE A 212 13.25 6.50 -7.70
CA ILE A 212 12.58 5.50 -6.83
C ILE A 212 13.55 4.95 -5.79
N PHE A 213 14.78 4.61 -6.19
CA PHE A 213 15.79 4.07 -5.29
C PHE A 213 16.18 5.10 -4.22
N GLN A 214 16.41 6.35 -4.62
CA GLN A 214 16.77 7.45 -3.73
C GLN A 214 15.66 7.72 -2.72
N TYR A 215 14.42 7.86 -3.19
CA TYR A 215 13.26 8.06 -2.31
C TYR A 215 13.10 6.91 -1.32
N ALA A 216 13.12 5.66 -1.80
CA ALA A 216 13.04 4.48 -0.94
C ALA A 216 14.17 4.45 0.10
N SER A 217 15.39 4.76 -0.30
CA SER A 217 16.56 4.80 0.58
C SER A 217 16.43 5.89 1.65
N SER A 218 15.94 7.07 1.29
CA SER A 218 15.74 8.18 2.24
C SER A 218 14.70 7.87 3.34
N MET A 219 13.85 6.87 3.11
CA MET A 219 12.85 6.41 4.08
C MET A 219 13.38 5.33 5.03
N ASN A 220 14.71 5.10 5.06
CA ASN A 220 15.41 4.20 5.99
C ASN A 220 14.79 2.79 6.08
N PRO A 221 14.79 2.01 5.00
CA PRO A 221 14.19 0.68 4.98
C PRO A 221 14.87 -0.28 5.97
N PRO A 222 14.11 -1.20 6.61
CA PRO A 222 14.66 -2.18 7.56
C PRO A 222 15.37 -3.35 6.87
N TYR A 223 15.70 -3.21 5.59
CA TYR A 223 16.35 -4.22 4.74
C TYR A 223 17.23 -3.51 3.71
N SER A 224 18.21 -4.23 3.16
CA SER A 224 18.99 -3.68 2.05
C SER A 224 18.15 -3.61 0.79
N LEU A 225 18.09 -2.42 0.17
CA LEU A 225 17.44 -2.25 -1.12
C LEU A 225 18.22 -2.90 -2.26
N THR A 226 19.51 -3.20 -2.08
CA THR A 226 20.36 -3.76 -3.13
C THR A 226 20.27 -5.28 -3.27
N SER A 227 19.58 -5.96 -2.34
CA SER A 227 19.45 -7.42 -2.25
C SER A 227 18.07 -7.93 -2.64
#